data_AF-A0A2N0QGN1-F1
#
_entry.id   AF-A0A2N0QGN1-F1
#
_cell.length_a   1.000
_cell.length_b   1.000
_cell.length_c   1.000
_cell.angle_alpha   90.00
_cell.angle_beta   90.00
_cell.angle_gamma   90.00
#
_symmetry.space_group_name_H-M   'P 1'
#
loop_
_entity.id
_entity.type
_entity.pdbx_description
1 polymer ?
#
loop_
_entity_poly.entity_id
_entity_poly.type
_entity_poly.pdbx_seq_one_letter_code
_entity_poly.pdbx_strand_id
1 'polypeptide(L)'
;LIVITVALVTFGIISPNHEIWEILDNDQSSSSNNGDYQTLTKNVDYKDSLTEELEEHSTFLEEPSINSILLTAKEQSYMKFGSKISPVIGEEFEARILPKIEEVIQVTLARQHDEKIPYIKISNHPSGNYSEKIFHLSDGYTGVDLLRFHVRTEKRPVEGYYYNFHYHT
;
A
#
# COMPACT_ATOMS: atom_id res chain seq x y z
N LEU A 1 -0.38 -21.55 -44.05
CA LEU A 1 0.48 -21.15 -42.92
C LEU A 1 -0.22 -20.28 -41.86
N ILE A 2 -1.39 -19.67 -42.13
CA ILE A 2 -2.13 -18.83 -41.16
C ILE A 2 -2.97 -19.62 -40.14
N VAL A 3 -3.33 -20.87 -40.43
CA VAL A 3 -4.20 -21.68 -39.54
C VAL A 3 -3.44 -22.22 -38.31
N ILE A 4 -2.13 -22.42 -38.41
CA ILE A 4 -1.30 -22.97 -37.32
C ILE A 4 -1.03 -21.91 -36.23
N THR A 5 -1.00 -20.62 -36.58
CA THR A 5 -0.75 -19.52 -35.64
C THR A 5 -1.92 -19.22 -34.70
N VAL A 6 -3.17 -19.51 -35.11
CA VAL A 6 -4.35 -19.25 -34.26
C VAL A 6 -4.45 -20.30 -33.14
N ALA A 7 -4.05 -21.55 -33.39
CA ALA A 7 -4.14 -22.64 -32.40
C ALA A 7 -3.20 -22.44 -31.19
N LEU A 8 -2.04 -21.80 -31.36
CA LEU A 8 -1.10 -21.54 -30.27
C LEU A 8 -1.54 -20.37 -29.37
N VAL A 9 -2.39 -19.47 -29.88
CA VAL A 9 -2.91 -18.33 -29.10
C VAL A 9 -4.09 -18.75 -28.21
N THR A 10 -4.88 -19.75 -28.60
CA THR A 10 -6.02 -20.23 -27.80
C THR A 10 -5.70 -21.37 -26.84
N PHE A 11 -4.64 -22.16 -27.06
CA PHE A 11 -4.25 -23.27 -26.16
C PHE A 11 -3.03 -22.98 -25.26
N GLY A 12 -2.46 -21.78 -25.32
CA GLY A 12 -1.14 -21.49 -24.73
C GLY A 12 -1.10 -20.95 -23.30
N ILE A 13 -2.22 -20.65 -22.61
CA ILE A 13 -2.16 -20.03 -21.27
C ILE A 13 -3.28 -20.56 -20.36
N ILE A 14 -3.22 -21.84 -20.01
CA ILE A 14 -3.75 -22.33 -18.74
C ILE A 14 -2.57 -22.99 -18.04
N SER A 15 -2.02 -22.29 -17.04
CA SER A 15 -1.15 -22.91 -16.04
C SER A 15 -2.02 -23.88 -15.23
N PRO A 16 -1.59 -25.12 -14.98
CA PRO A 16 -2.33 -25.98 -14.06
C PRO A 16 -2.33 -25.30 -12.70
N ASN A 17 -3.52 -24.86 -12.26
CA ASN A 17 -3.71 -24.33 -10.92
C ASN A 17 -3.64 -25.53 -9.95
N HIS A 18 -2.79 -25.44 -8.94
CA HIS A 18 -2.55 -26.52 -7.97
C HIS A 18 -3.79 -26.89 -7.14
N GLU A 19 -4.83 -26.05 -7.16
CA GLU A 19 -6.09 -26.25 -6.45
C GLU A 19 -6.91 -27.43 -6.99
N ILE A 20 -6.78 -27.81 -8.26
CA ILE A 20 -7.58 -28.91 -8.84
C ILE A 20 -7.15 -30.28 -8.28
N TRP A 21 -5.87 -30.45 -7.94
CA TRP A 21 -5.35 -31.69 -7.38
C TRP A 21 -5.71 -31.86 -5.90
N GLU A 22 -5.80 -30.77 -5.15
CA GLU A 22 -6.17 -30.79 -3.72
C GLU A 22 -7.63 -31.23 -3.51
N ILE A 23 -8.51 -30.90 -4.46
CA ILE A 23 -9.93 -31.27 -4.40
C ILE A 23 -10.14 -32.77 -4.71
N LEU A 24 -9.22 -33.40 -5.45
CA LEU A 24 -9.32 -34.81 -5.84
C LEU A 24 -8.75 -35.77 -4.79
N ASP A 25 -7.83 -35.31 -3.93
CA ASP A 25 -7.25 -36.10 -2.84
C ASP A 25 -8.15 -36.21 -1.60
N ASN A 26 -9.19 -35.37 -1.49
CA ASN A 26 -10.00 -35.29 -0.28
C ASN A 26 -11.29 -36.15 -0.29
N ASP A 27 -11.53 -36.91 -1.36
CA ASP A 27 -12.73 -37.76 -1.50
C ASP A 27 -12.50 -39.24 -1.12
N GLN A 28 -11.46 -39.51 -0.31
CA GLN A 28 -11.31 -40.78 0.40
C GLN A 28 -10.76 -40.60 1.81
N SER A 29 -11.62 -40.27 2.77
CA SER A 29 -11.54 -40.92 4.08
C SER A 29 -12.87 -40.82 4.84
N SER A 30 -13.59 -41.93 4.79
CA SER A 30 -14.62 -42.33 5.74
C SER A 30 -14.10 -42.31 7.19
N SER A 31 -14.90 -41.77 8.12
CA SER A 31 -15.41 -42.49 9.31
C SER A 31 -15.56 -41.62 10.56
N SER A 32 -16.82 -41.58 11.03
CA SER A 32 -17.23 -41.90 12.41
C SER A 32 -17.06 -40.88 13.56
N ASN A 33 -18.18 -40.78 14.30
CA ASN A 33 -18.35 -40.50 15.73
C ASN A 33 -18.43 -39.05 16.26
N ASN A 34 -19.68 -38.70 16.62
CA ASN A 34 -20.18 -38.38 17.96
C ASN A 34 -19.37 -37.45 18.87
N GLY A 35 -20.02 -36.36 19.30
CA GLY A 35 -19.73 -35.69 20.56
C GLY A 35 -20.27 -34.27 20.64
N ASP A 36 -21.40 -34.09 21.32
CA ASP A 36 -21.78 -32.82 21.97
C ASP A 36 -20.60 -32.29 22.79
N TYR A 37 -20.36 -30.97 22.79
CA TYR A 37 -20.19 -30.11 23.97
C TYR A 37 -19.98 -28.66 23.51
N GLN A 38 -20.82 -27.75 24.01
CA GLN A 38 -20.70 -26.32 23.80
C GLN A 38 -19.49 -25.75 24.55
N THR A 39 -18.65 -24.97 23.86
CA THR A 39 -17.93 -23.85 24.50
C THR A 39 -17.68 -22.76 23.46
N LEU A 40 -18.23 -21.58 23.73
CA LEU A 40 -18.08 -20.37 22.92
C LEU A 40 -16.65 -19.83 23.04
N THR A 41 -15.83 -20.08 22.02
CA THR A 41 -14.62 -19.31 21.74
C THR A 41 -14.64 -18.89 20.27
N LYS A 42 -15.17 -17.71 19.99
CA LYS A 42 -15.12 -17.11 18.66
C LYS A 42 -13.72 -16.51 18.45
N ASN A 43 -12.76 -17.38 18.13
CA ASN A 43 -11.57 -16.99 17.38
C ASN A 43 -12.05 -16.64 15.98
N VAL A 44 -12.04 -15.35 15.63
CA VAL A 44 -12.24 -14.93 14.24
C VAL A 44 -10.88 -15.03 13.57
N ASP A 45 -10.67 -16.19 12.93
CA ASP A 45 -9.64 -16.44 11.94
C ASP A 45 -9.76 -15.42 10.81
N TYR A 46 -8.65 -14.76 10.51
CA TYR A 46 -8.47 -13.94 9.32
C TYR A 46 -8.49 -14.86 8.10
N LYS A 47 -9.64 -14.99 7.45
CA LYS A 47 -9.72 -15.55 6.11
C LYS A 47 -9.90 -14.41 5.12
N ASP A 48 -8.78 -14.10 4.50
CA ASP A 48 -8.62 -13.38 3.25
C ASP A 48 -9.76 -13.72 2.28
N SER A 49 -10.55 -12.70 1.95
CA SER A 49 -11.54 -12.73 0.89
C SER A 49 -11.32 -11.46 0.10
N LEU A 50 -10.44 -11.58 -0.89
CA LEU A 50 -10.35 -10.68 -2.03
C LEU A 50 -11.72 -10.70 -2.72
N THR A 51 -12.54 -9.70 -2.42
CA THR A 51 -13.63 -9.29 -3.30
C THR A 51 -13.17 -7.96 -3.89
N GLU A 52 -12.77 -8.01 -5.16
CA GLU A 52 -12.64 -6.84 -6.02
C GLU A 52 -14.02 -6.17 -6.12
N GLU A 53 -14.22 -5.17 -5.28
CA GLU A 53 -15.14 -4.08 -5.56
C GLU A 53 -14.41 -2.80 -5.18
N LEU A 54 -13.51 -2.38 -6.08
CA LEU A 54 -12.96 -1.03 -6.05
C LEU A 54 -14.10 -0.09 -6.46
N GLU A 55 -14.91 0.29 -5.48
CA GLU A 55 -15.65 1.54 -5.54
C GLU A 55 -14.63 2.64 -5.83
N GLU A 56 -14.70 3.22 -7.04
CA GLU A 56 -14.14 4.53 -7.32
C GLU A 56 -14.85 5.52 -6.38
N HIS A 57 -14.30 5.68 -5.17
CA HIS A 57 -14.58 6.84 -4.35
C HIS A 57 -13.96 8.03 -5.08
N SER A 58 -14.74 8.57 -6.01
CA SER A 58 -14.56 9.87 -6.63
C SER A 58 -14.66 10.91 -5.53
N THR A 59 -13.54 11.06 -4.83
CA THR A 59 -13.27 12.20 -3.95
C THR A 59 -13.48 13.44 -4.80
N PHE A 60 -14.38 14.29 -4.32
CA PHE A 60 -14.61 15.64 -4.81
C PHE A 60 -13.26 16.26 -5.21
N LEU A 61 -13.07 16.50 -6.52
CA LEU A 61 -11.83 17.03 -7.09
C LEU A 61 -11.68 18.48 -6.61
N GLU A 62 -11.24 18.67 -5.38
CA GLU A 62 -10.57 19.90 -5.00
C GLU A 62 -9.34 20.03 -5.89
N GLU A 63 -9.26 21.14 -6.62
CA GLU A 63 -8.02 21.58 -7.28
C GLU A 63 -6.86 21.37 -6.29
N PRO A 64 -5.81 20.61 -6.65
CA PRO A 64 -4.80 20.25 -5.68
C PRO A 64 -4.11 21.52 -5.18
N SER A 65 -4.32 21.78 -3.89
CA SER A 65 -3.73 22.89 -3.16
C SER A 65 -2.55 22.35 -2.36
N ILE A 66 -1.70 23.24 -1.86
CA ILE A 66 -0.63 22.84 -0.94
C ILE A 66 -1.24 22.08 0.26
N ASN A 67 -2.36 22.55 0.81
CA ASN A 67 -3.01 21.90 1.95
C ASN A 67 -3.51 20.49 1.62
N SER A 68 -4.09 20.27 0.44
CA SER A 68 -4.53 18.91 0.05
C SER A 68 -3.32 17.98 -0.14
N ILE A 69 -2.21 18.48 -0.70
CA ILE A 69 -0.96 17.71 -0.81
C ILE A 69 -0.42 17.33 0.58
N LEU A 70 -0.43 18.26 1.54
CA LEU A 70 0.02 17.98 2.92
C LEU A 70 -0.88 16.93 3.60
N LEU A 71 -2.20 17.04 3.42
CA LEU A 71 -3.15 16.06 3.95
C LEU A 71 -2.89 14.67 3.33
N THR A 72 -2.74 14.57 2.02
CA THR A 72 -2.45 13.31 1.36
C THR A 72 -1.08 12.75 1.78
N ALA A 73 -0.06 13.59 1.99
CA ALA A 73 1.24 13.15 2.51
C ALA A 73 1.12 12.51 3.91
N LYS A 74 0.29 13.08 4.79
CA LYS A 74 -0.05 12.48 6.10
C LYS A 74 -0.74 11.13 5.91
N GLU A 75 -1.75 11.06 5.05
CA GLU A 75 -2.50 9.83 4.77
C GLU A 75 -1.62 8.72 4.20
N GLN A 76 -0.77 9.01 3.21
CA GLN A 76 0.16 8.03 2.63
C GLN A 76 1.17 7.53 3.68
N SER A 77 1.58 8.38 4.62
CA SER A 77 2.45 7.98 5.74
C SER A 77 1.76 7.01 6.67
N TYR A 78 0.51 7.28 7.08
CA TYR A 78 -0.25 6.35 7.91
C TYR A 78 -0.61 5.05 7.18
N MET A 79 -0.91 5.12 5.89
CA MET A 79 -1.13 3.95 5.05
C MET A 79 0.12 3.06 5.00
N LYS A 80 1.32 3.67 4.95
CA LYS A 80 2.60 2.96 5.02
C LYS A 80 2.80 2.23 6.34
N PHE A 81 2.42 2.87 7.45
CA PHE A 81 2.58 2.31 8.79
C PHE A 81 1.57 1.18 9.05
N GLY A 82 0.37 1.30 8.48
CA GLY A 82 -0.71 0.33 8.64
C GLY A 82 -1.16 0.18 10.10
N SER A 83 -1.99 -0.83 10.36
CA SER A 83 -2.62 -1.02 11.68
C SER A 83 -1.64 -1.42 12.79
N LYS A 84 -0.47 -1.94 12.45
CA LYS A 84 0.53 -2.41 13.43
C LYS A 84 1.46 -1.31 13.92
N ILE A 85 1.94 -0.44 13.02
CA ILE A 85 2.95 0.54 13.36
C ILE A 85 2.32 1.88 13.78
N SER A 86 1.20 2.26 13.16
CA SER A 86 0.53 3.55 13.43
C SER A 86 0.23 3.78 14.92
N PRO A 87 -0.32 2.81 15.68
CA PRO A 87 -0.62 3.02 17.10
C PRO A 87 0.62 3.21 17.99
N VAL A 88 1.79 2.76 17.52
CA VAL A 88 3.03 2.78 18.31
C VAL A 88 3.81 4.06 18.10
N ILE A 89 3.88 4.56 16.85
CA ILE A 89 4.70 5.72 16.50
C ILE A 89 3.90 6.97 16.16
N GLY A 90 2.57 6.89 16.07
CA GLY A 90 1.73 7.96 15.53
C GLY A 90 1.90 9.31 16.25
N GLU A 91 1.88 9.31 17.58
CA GLU A 91 2.06 10.54 18.38
C GLU A 91 3.43 11.19 18.12
N GLU A 92 4.50 10.41 18.19
CA GLU A 92 5.86 10.89 17.94
C GLU A 92 6.08 11.30 16.47
N PHE A 93 5.46 10.58 15.53
CA PHE A 93 5.44 10.93 14.11
C PHE A 93 4.78 12.29 13.89
N GLU A 94 3.58 12.52 14.42
CA GLU A 94 2.88 13.80 14.28
C GLU A 94 3.59 14.94 14.99
N ALA A 95 4.18 14.69 16.16
CA ALA A 95 4.87 15.73 16.92
C ALA A 95 6.23 16.13 16.33
N ARG A 96 6.96 15.21 15.67
CA ARG A 96 8.35 15.45 15.27
C ARG A 96 8.64 15.28 13.78
N ILE A 97 8.02 14.31 13.11
CA ILE A 97 8.38 13.93 11.74
C ILE A 97 7.46 14.61 10.72
N LEU A 98 6.14 14.57 10.93
CA LEU A 98 5.17 15.18 10.03
C LEU A 98 5.44 16.68 9.78
N PRO A 99 5.73 17.51 10.80
CA PRO A 99 6.03 18.93 10.56
C PRO A 99 7.26 19.14 9.67
N LYS A 100 8.22 18.21 9.69
CA LYS A 100 9.42 18.27 8.82
C LYS A 100 9.12 17.83 7.39
N ILE A 101 8.25 16.84 7.22
CA ILE A 101 7.74 16.47 5.89
C ILE A 101 7.00 17.67 5.28
N GLU A 102 6.08 18.28 6.04
CA GLU A 102 5.30 19.44 5.60
C GLU A 102 6.19 20.64 5.26
N GLU A 103 7.20 20.94 6.10
CA GLU A 103 8.19 21.99 5.85
C GLU A 103 8.92 21.77 4.51
N VAL A 104 9.43 20.55 4.27
CA VAL A 104 10.15 20.21 3.03
C VAL A 104 9.25 20.34 1.81
N ILE A 105 8.00 19.90 1.89
CA ILE A 105 7.02 20.04 0.81
C ILE A 105 6.75 21.53 0.54
N GLN A 106 6.41 22.30 1.57
CA GLN A 106 6.10 23.73 1.42
C GLN A 106 7.28 24.51 0.83
N VAL A 107 8.50 24.29 1.32
CA VAL A 107 9.70 24.95 0.80
C VAL A 107 9.98 24.57 -0.65
N THR A 108 9.73 23.32 -1.03
CA THR A 108 9.96 22.84 -2.40
C THR A 108 8.91 23.39 -3.37
N LEU A 109 7.65 23.42 -2.96
CA LEU A 109 6.55 23.94 -3.78
C LEU A 109 6.52 25.46 -3.85
N ALA A 110 6.98 26.19 -2.82
CA ALA A 110 7.12 27.64 -2.85
C ALA A 110 8.14 28.14 -3.92
N ARG A 111 9.00 27.25 -4.44
CA ARG A 111 9.92 27.54 -5.55
C ARG A 111 9.28 27.33 -6.91
N GLN A 112 8.09 26.74 -6.97
CA GLN A 112 7.32 26.58 -8.19
C GLN A 112 6.46 27.82 -8.44
N HIS A 113 6.11 28.08 -9.70
CA HIS A 113 5.09 29.07 -10.02
C HIS A 113 3.72 28.59 -9.53
N ASP A 114 2.90 29.47 -8.98
CA ASP A 114 1.57 29.13 -8.44
C ASP A 114 0.70 28.35 -9.44
N GLU A 115 0.83 28.66 -10.73
CA GLU A 115 0.15 27.99 -11.84
C GLU A 115 0.50 26.50 -12.00
N LYS A 116 1.63 26.05 -11.42
CA LYS A 116 2.06 24.64 -11.47
C LYS A 116 1.54 23.80 -10.31
N ILE A 117 1.15 24.43 -9.20
CA ILE A 117 0.68 23.73 -8.01
C ILE A 117 -0.51 22.79 -8.31
N PRO A 118 -1.52 23.20 -9.12
CA PRO A 118 -2.63 22.33 -9.50
C PRO A 118 -2.23 21.10 -10.32
N TYR A 119 -0.99 21.05 -10.82
CA TYR A 119 -0.50 19.95 -11.65
C TYR A 119 0.51 19.07 -10.90
N ILE A 120 0.78 19.34 -9.63
CA ILE A 120 1.62 18.46 -8.81
C ILE A 120 0.86 17.17 -8.51
N LYS A 121 1.50 16.04 -8.79
CA LYS A 121 0.96 14.71 -8.47
C LYS A 121 1.66 14.18 -7.23
N ILE A 122 0.88 13.62 -6.31
CA ILE A 122 1.38 12.79 -5.22
C ILE A 122 1.11 11.33 -5.54
N SER A 123 2.09 10.47 -5.33
CA SER A 123 1.89 9.04 -5.56
C SER A 123 0.98 8.45 -4.49
N ASN A 124 -0.11 7.84 -4.93
CA ASN A 124 -0.99 7.06 -4.08
C ASN A 124 -0.51 5.61 -4.08
N HIS A 125 -0.57 4.95 -2.92
CA HIS A 125 -0.08 3.59 -2.65
C HIS A 125 1.40 3.53 -2.23
N PRO A 126 1.69 3.67 -0.92
CA PRO A 126 3.01 3.35 -0.40
C PRO A 126 3.34 1.89 -0.70
N SER A 127 4.62 1.60 -0.88
CA SER A 127 5.04 0.22 -1.12
C SER A 127 4.86 -0.62 0.15
N GLY A 128 4.33 -1.83 0.02
CA GLY A 128 4.19 -2.75 1.15
C GLY A 128 5.51 -3.37 1.62
N ASN A 129 5.42 -4.26 2.60
CA ASN A 129 6.53 -5.04 3.14
C ASN A 129 7.71 -4.15 3.62
N TYR A 130 8.94 -4.61 3.40
CA TYR A 130 10.18 -3.93 3.78
C TYR A 130 10.66 -2.89 2.74
N SER A 131 9.85 -2.56 1.73
CA SER A 131 10.20 -1.50 0.80
C SER A 131 10.28 -0.15 1.54
N GLU A 132 11.15 0.76 1.11
CA GLU A 132 11.35 2.03 1.82
C GLU A 132 10.37 3.11 1.40
N LYS A 133 9.80 3.04 0.19
CA LYS A 133 8.96 4.10 -0.38
C LYS A 133 7.69 4.33 0.45
N ILE A 134 7.44 5.60 0.79
CA ILE A 134 6.15 6.10 1.30
C ILE A 134 5.39 6.75 0.14
N PHE A 135 5.85 7.89 -0.34
CA PHE A 135 5.26 8.60 -1.48
C PHE A 135 6.30 9.45 -2.19
N HIS A 136 5.98 9.95 -3.38
CA HIS A 136 6.74 10.98 -4.06
C HIS A 136 5.80 12.06 -4.61
N LEU A 137 6.34 13.28 -4.76
CA LEU A 137 5.72 14.36 -5.52
C LEU A 137 6.39 14.45 -6.88
N SER A 138 5.61 14.59 -7.95
CA SER A 138 6.10 14.75 -9.32
C SER A 138 5.35 15.85 -10.05
N ASP A 139 6.01 16.43 -11.04
CA ASP A 139 5.38 17.36 -11.99
C ASP A 139 4.41 16.57 -12.88
N GLY A 140 3.14 16.95 -12.89
CA GLY A 140 2.10 16.19 -13.58
C GLY A 140 2.18 16.22 -15.11
N TYR A 141 2.92 17.18 -15.68
CA TYR A 141 3.15 17.29 -17.12
C TYR A 141 4.36 16.47 -17.57
N THR A 142 5.47 16.59 -16.84
CA THR A 142 6.74 15.97 -17.23
C THR A 142 6.95 14.59 -16.61
N GLY A 143 6.24 14.28 -15.52
CA GLY A 143 6.44 13.06 -14.73
C GLY A 143 7.76 13.05 -13.95
N VAL A 144 8.50 14.16 -13.93
CA VAL A 144 9.76 14.27 -13.19
C VAL A 144 9.47 14.37 -11.70
N ASP A 145 10.15 13.53 -10.92
CA ASP A 145 10.05 13.56 -9.46
C ASP A 145 10.69 14.84 -8.91
N LEU A 146 9.99 15.44 -7.96
CA LEU A 146 10.40 16.63 -7.22
C LEU A 146 10.88 16.28 -5.82
N LEU A 147 10.20 15.34 -5.18
CA LEU A 147 10.50 14.84 -3.84
C LEU A 147 10.12 13.36 -3.72
N ARG A 148 10.95 12.56 -3.06
CA ARG A 148 10.63 11.18 -2.69
C ARG A 148 10.82 11.02 -1.20
N PHE A 149 9.80 10.57 -0.47
CA PHE A 149 9.84 10.33 0.96
C PHE A 149 9.84 8.84 1.25
N HIS A 150 10.81 8.42 2.04
CA HIS A 150 11.07 7.02 2.37
C HIS A 150 11.16 6.85 3.89
N VAL A 151 10.91 5.62 4.35
CA VAL A 151 11.16 5.18 5.73
C VAL A 151 11.85 3.83 5.73
N ARG A 152 12.90 3.72 6.52
CA ARG A 152 13.60 2.46 6.77
C ARG A 152 13.43 2.02 8.21
N THR A 153 13.20 0.73 8.41
CA THR A 153 13.25 0.10 9.73
C THR A 153 14.69 -0.31 10.04
N GLU A 154 15.27 0.26 11.10
CA GLU A 154 16.59 -0.10 11.62
C GLU A 154 16.45 -0.91 12.90
N LYS A 155 17.17 -2.04 13.01
CA LYS A 155 17.27 -2.80 14.27
C LYS A 155 18.59 -2.44 14.94
N ARG A 156 18.51 -1.71 16.06
CA ARG A 156 19.67 -1.34 16.86
C ARG A 156 19.86 -2.37 17.97
N PRO A 157 21.10 -2.87 18.19
CA PRO A 157 21.38 -3.77 19.31
C PRO A 157 20.93 -3.14 20.63
N VAL A 158 20.24 -3.90 21.48
CA VAL A 158 19.74 -3.49 22.81
C VAL A 158 18.62 -2.43 22.80
N GLU A 159 18.56 -1.55 21.80
CA GLU A 159 17.61 -0.43 21.74
C GLU A 159 16.32 -0.73 20.95
N GLY A 160 16.29 -1.82 20.18
CA GLY A 160 15.09 -2.26 19.45
C GLY A 160 14.99 -1.68 18.03
N TYR A 161 13.76 -1.40 17.59
CA TYR A 161 13.48 -0.95 16.24
C TYR A 161 13.32 0.57 16.17
N TYR A 162 13.94 1.17 15.15
CA TYR A 162 13.87 2.59 14.85
C TYR A 162 13.34 2.78 13.43
N TYR A 163 12.60 3.86 13.24
CA TYR A 163 12.11 4.28 11.93
C TYR A 163 12.88 5.50 11.47
N ASN A 164 13.67 5.33 10.41
CA ASN A 164 14.50 6.36 9.83
C ASN A 164 13.81 6.96 8.60
N PHE A 165 13.28 8.16 8.77
CA PHE A 165 12.63 8.93 7.72
C PHE A 165 13.65 9.77 6.95
N HIS A 166 13.62 9.66 5.63
CA HIS A 166 14.51 10.42 4.76
C HIS A 166 13.80 10.80 3.47
N TYR A 167 14.37 11.79 2.77
CA TYR A 167 13.86 12.24 1.49
C TYR A 167 14.96 12.46 0.46
N HIS A 168 14.58 12.41 -0.80
CA HIS A 168 15.42 12.72 -1.95
C HIS A 168 14.72 13.75 -2.84
N THR A 169 15.50 14.54 -3.57
CA THR A 169 15.07 15.44 -4.65
C THR A 169 15.61 14.93 -5.97
#